data_AF-A0A841JWC3-F1
#
_entry.id   AF-A0A841JWC3-F1
#
_cell.length_a   1.000
_cell.length_b   1.000
_cell.length_c   1.000
_cell.angle_alpha   90.00
_cell.angle_beta   90.00
_cell.angle_gamma   90.00
#
_symmetry.space_group_name_H-M   'P 1'
#
loop_
_entity.id
_entity.type
_entity.pdbx_description
1 polymer ?
#
loop_
_entity_poly.entity_id
_entity_poly.type
_entity_poly.pdbx_seq_one_letter_code
_entity_poly.pdbx_strand_id
1 'polypeptide(L)'
;MAVNKLVEELLRRFDLSWNEHLSDEKLADLICRELSFVEVWIAQRHLEMCRHCRSRRWCLEGPRAASMIELYAETSRAETSRGEDDELSEEPRAAFAQWLQYEVRRAALQRPERRILKQGRRLRAAMPAVSIGVAFGLTVGAIAFSLAWRRVPSISANSLLVHAEAWDVSASTTDAGVAHQTIRIKTSGQSMDRTLYWDLQGKRHAKRVALAGREEQLKLELGRAGVDWDRPISASAYQDWHDHQHVRVDRIAETGRHLLTLTTTVPDGILAQQSITVRDTDFHAVRRTVGFRDSDSVEIAELDYSVLPWSAVDAKAFEPLQTVPLHEAPALPHLRMTLDLPESRSPEQLDETELNTRLILNQLHADEDEQIEVRRSGQEVEVEGLVATDDRKRELTTQLMTVPGLKISIRSEADLSKTPPSAMESVSVEAAALPDNPSALDNYLRHRGRPVEEINAVERQLFEGALVISKESHFIAELKIRFAHSGSMPVLTLATLEELLYSHHERMEKALREERALLAQVQGVPVAGAGSFVPGTPAAGAPAAGAPSLAAAAGTNLALARELTQTNLEHPRSAEEIFAEMTGVLDALFPAAREAYMDREVNPAAGSKQ
;
A
#
# COMPACT_ATOMS: atom_id res chain seq x y z
N MET A 1 -29.39 -42.48 -9.16
CA MET A 1 -30.55 -41.67 -8.74
C MET A 1 -30.17 -40.58 -7.73
N ALA A 2 -29.20 -40.80 -6.82
CA ALA A 2 -28.67 -39.77 -5.90
C ALA A 2 -27.90 -38.63 -6.60
N VAL A 3 -27.18 -38.93 -7.69
CA VAL A 3 -26.35 -37.93 -8.42
C VAL A 3 -27.19 -36.90 -9.17
N ASN A 4 -28.26 -37.30 -9.89
CA ASN A 4 -29.16 -36.32 -10.54
C ASN A 4 -29.85 -35.40 -9.55
N LYS A 5 -30.18 -35.91 -8.34
CA LYS A 5 -30.75 -35.09 -7.28
C LYS A 5 -29.73 -34.06 -6.77
N LEU A 6 -28.46 -34.43 -6.67
CA LEU A 6 -27.36 -33.54 -6.28
C LEU A 6 -27.08 -32.46 -7.34
N VAL A 7 -27.16 -32.80 -8.64
CA VAL A 7 -26.99 -31.84 -9.75
C VAL A 7 -28.17 -30.86 -9.85
N GLU A 8 -29.40 -31.34 -9.65
CA GLU A 8 -30.59 -30.50 -9.65
C GLU A 8 -30.63 -29.57 -8.42
N GLU A 9 -30.17 -30.05 -7.25
CA GLU A 9 -29.96 -29.23 -6.04
C GLU A 9 -28.87 -28.16 -6.26
N LEU A 10 -27.79 -28.51 -6.97
CA LEU A 10 -26.73 -27.58 -7.35
C LEU A 10 -27.24 -26.50 -8.32
N LEU A 11 -27.93 -26.89 -9.39
CA LEU A 11 -28.48 -25.94 -10.38
C LEU A 11 -29.55 -25.02 -9.77
N ARG A 12 -30.37 -25.51 -8.84
CA ARG A 12 -31.35 -24.69 -8.13
C ARG A 12 -30.70 -23.73 -7.13
N ARG A 13 -29.56 -24.11 -6.54
CA ARG A 13 -28.70 -23.18 -5.78
C ARG A 13 -27.99 -22.16 -6.68
N PHE A 14 -27.65 -22.54 -7.91
CA PHE A 14 -27.08 -21.62 -8.89
C PHE A 14 -28.06 -20.50 -9.25
N ASP A 15 -29.29 -20.82 -9.65
CA ASP A 15 -30.28 -19.83 -10.14
C ASP A 15 -30.73 -18.82 -9.07
N LEU A 16 -30.80 -19.23 -7.80
CA LEU A 16 -31.16 -18.33 -6.69
C LEU A 16 -30.02 -17.39 -6.27
N SER A 17 -28.76 -17.70 -6.61
CA SER A 17 -27.57 -16.96 -6.12
C SER A 17 -27.13 -15.76 -6.95
N TRP A 18 -27.68 -15.57 -8.16
CA TRP A 18 -27.21 -14.50 -9.04
C TRP A 18 -27.77 -13.12 -8.67
N ASN A 19 -28.92 -13.06 -8.02
CA ASN A 19 -29.57 -11.81 -7.61
C ASN A 19 -29.35 -11.45 -6.12
N GLU A 20 -28.85 -12.38 -5.30
CA GLU A 20 -28.54 -12.14 -3.89
C GLU A 20 -27.04 -11.92 -3.72
N HIS A 21 -26.65 -10.84 -3.03
CA HIS A 21 -25.25 -10.59 -2.68
C HIS A 21 -24.69 -11.71 -1.78
N LEU A 22 -23.38 -11.95 -1.89
CA LEU A 22 -22.68 -12.85 -0.96
C LEU A 22 -22.79 -12.30 0.47
N SER A 23 -23.03 -13.19 1.45
CA SER A 23 -22.98 -12.82 2.88
C SER A 23 -21.54 -12.48 3.30
N ASP A 24 -21.38 -11.70 4.37
CA ASP A 24 -20.03 -11.40 4.91
C ASP A 24 -19.33 -12.68 5.35
N GLU A 25 -20.05 -13.63 5.94
CA GLU A 25 -19.52 -14.98 6.25
C GLU A 25 -18.99 -15.67 4.98
N LYS A 26 -19.73 -15.66 3.86
CA LYS A 26 -19.22 -16.25 2.62
C LYS A 26 -18.04 -15.49 2.02
N LEU A 27 -17.98 -14.17 2.20
CA LEU A 27 -16.83 -13.38 1.76
C LEU A 27 -15.62 -13.63 2.64
N ALA A 28 -15.79 -13.69 3.96
CA ALA A 28 -14.75 -14.05 4.92
C ALA A 28 -14.27 -15.49 4.68
N ASP A 29 -15.17 -16.46 4.56
CA ASP A 29 -14.85 -17.85 4.21
C ASP A 29 -14.17 -17.95 2.84
N LEU A 30 -14.48 -17.04 1.90
CA LEU A 30 -13.78 -16.98 0.61
C LEU A 30 -12.34 -16.49 0.78
N ILE A 31 -12.11 -15.48 1.62
CA ILE A 31 -10.81 -14.87 1.92
C ILE A 31 -9.94 -15.84 2.72
N CYS A 32 -10.50 -16.40 3.79
CA CYS A 32 -9.89 -17.41 4.66
C CYS A 32 -9.82 -18.80 4.00
N ARG A 33 -10.35 -18.95 2.77
CA ARG A 33 -10.35 -20.19 1.98
C ARG A 33 -11.10 -21.37 2.61
N GLU A 34 -12.09 -21.10 3.46
CA GLU A 34 -12.96 -22.08 4.13
C GLU A 34 -14.12 -22.56 3.25
N LEU A 35 -14.48 -21.83 2.18
CA LEU A 35 -15.53 -22.24 1.26
C LEU A 35 -15.18 -23.51 0.45
N SER A 36 -16.19 -24.36 0.25
CA SER A 36 -16.08 -25.49 -0.68
C SER A 36 -15.82 -25.02 -2.11
N PHE A 37 -15.26 -25.88 -2.96
CA PHE A 37 -14.89 -25.51 -4.34
C PHE A 37 -16.02 -24.90 -5.15
N VAL A 38 -17.20 -25.51 -5.10
CA VAL A 38 -18.37 -25.01 -5.82
C VAL A 38 -18.77 -23.63 -5.29
N GLU A 39 -18.66 -23.40 -3.98
CA GLU A 39 -18.98 -22.11 -3.37
C GLU A 39 -17.95 -21.03 -3.68
N VAL A 40 -16.66 -21.36 -3.74
CA VAL A 40 -15.60 -20.44 -4.19
C VAL A 40 -15.84 -20.03 -5.64
N TRP A 41 -16.14 -20.98 -6.53
CA TRP A 41 -16.40 -20.67 -7.94
C TRP A 41 -17.66 -19.81 -8.11
N ILE A 42 -18.75 -20.16 -7.41
CA ILE A 42 -19.97 -19.34 -7.37
C ILE A 42 -19.65 -17.93 -6.87
N ALA A 43 -18.88 -17.82 -5.78
CA ALA A 43 -18.54 -16.55 -5.18
C ALA A 43 -17.65 -15.71 -6.10
N GLN A 44 -16.60 -16.28 -6.72
CA GLN A 44 -15.73 -15.60 -7.67
C GLN A 44 -16.49 -15.14 -8.91
N ARG A 45 -17.32 -16.01 -9.50
CA ARG A 45 -18.17 -15.66 -10.64
C ARG A 45 -19.17 -14.57 -10.29
N HIS A 46 -19.72 -14.61 -9.08
CA HIS A 46 -20.55 -13.53 -8.56
C HIS A 46 -19.74 -12.24 -8.38
N LEU A 47 -18.50 -12.29 -7.87
CA LEU A 47 -17.63 -11.12 -7.74
C LEU A 47 -17.24 -10.49 -9.08
N GLU A 48 -17.07 -11.29 -10.14
CA GLU A 48 -16.85 -10.83 -11.52
C GLU A 48 -18.04 -10.01 -12.05
N MET A 49 -19.26 -10.33 -11.63
CA MET A 49 -20.47 -9.67 -12.11
C MET A 49 -21.04 -8.64 -11.13
N CYS A 50 -20.76 -8.78 -9.84
CA CYS A 50 -21.32 -7.98 -8.77
C CYS A 50 -20.28 -7.01 -8.21
N ARG A 51 -20.35 -5.75 -8.67
CA ARG A 51 -19.50 -4.64 -8.21
C ARG A 51 -19.57 -4.44 -6.68
N HIS A 52 -20.72 -4.68 -6.06
CA HIS A 52 -20.92 -4.48 -4.63
C HIS A 52 -20.16 -5.51 -3.77
N CYS A 53 -20.28 -6.80 -4.07
CA CYS A 53 -19.53 -7.85 -3.38
C CYS A 53 -18.02 -7.72 -3.59
N ARG A 54 -17.58 -7.22 -4.76
CA ARG A 54 -16.17 -6.95 -5.04
C ARG A 54 -15.61 -5.85 -4.16
N SER A 55 -16.37 -4.77 -3.98
CA SER A 55 -16.02 -3.69 -3.04
C SER A 55 -15.95 -4.19 -1.60
N ARG A 56 -16.90 -5.03 -1.16
CA ARG A 56 -16.90 -5.62 0.19
C ARG A 56 -15.69 -6.53 0.42
N ARG A 57 -15.34 -7.36 -0.57
CA ARG A 57 -14.12 -8.18 -0.52
C ARG A 57 -12.86 -7.32 -0.40
N TRP A 58 -12.77 -6.24 -1.17
CA TRP A 58 -11.64 -5.31 -1.09
C TRP A 58 -11.52 -4.67 0.30
N CYS A 59 -12.63 -4.31 0.95
CA CYS A 59 -12.60 -3.81 2.33
C CYS A 59 -12.12 -4.85 3.35
N LEU A 60 -12.31 -6.15 3.07
CA LEU A 60 -11.90 -7.26 3.94
C LEU A 60 -10.47 -7.76 3.64
N GLU A 61 -9.94 -7.55 2.42
CA GLU A 61 -8.57 -7.95 2.03
C GLU A 61 -7.56 -6.79 2.02
N GLY A 62 -8.02 -5.53 1.95
CA GLY A 62 -7.17 -4.35 1.75
C GLY A 62 -6.48 -3.83 3.02
N PRO A 63 -5.77 -2.68 2.92
CA PRO A 63 -4.99 -2.08 4.02
C PRO A 63 -5.78 -1.89 5.32
N ARG A 64 -7.11 -1.69 5.24
CA ARG A 64 -7.99 -1.59 6.40
C ARG A 64 -8.04 -2.87 7.25
N ALA A 65 -7.93 -4.05 6.62
CA ALA A 65 -7.81 -5.31 7.33
C ALA A 65 -6.42 -5.46 7.95
N ALA A 66 -5.38 -4.99 7.26
CA ALA A 66 -4.02 -4.93 7.80
C ALA A 66 -3.94 -4.01 9.03
N SER A 67 -4.53 -2.81 9.00
CA SER A 67 -4.63 -1.91 10.16
C SER A 67 -5.41 -2.51 11.32
N MET A 68 -6.44 -3.32 11.07
CA MET A 68 -7.15 -4.05 12.15
C MET A 68 -6.29 -5.15 12.78
N ILE A 69 -5.52 -5.88 11.96
CA ILE A 69 -4.58 -6.89 12.45
C ILE A 69 -3.48 -6.22 13.26
N GLU A 70 -3.01 -5.04 12.84
CA GLU A 70 -2.00 -4.26 13.54
C GLU A 70 -2.52 -3.71 14.88
N LEU A 71 -3.73 -3.15 14.92
CA LEU A 71 -4.41 -2.75 16.17
C LEU A 71 -4.58 -3.94 17.14
N TYR A 72 -4.92 -5.12 16.62
CA TYR A 72 -5.04 -6.34 17.42
C TYR A 72 -3.66 -6.83 17.93
N ALA A 73 -2.62 -6.72 17.10
CA ALA A 73 -1.26 -7.06 17.47
C ALA A 73 -0.69 -6.10 18.52
N GLU A 74 -0.94 -4.79 18.40
CA GLU A 74 -0.55 -3.77 19.37
C GLU A 74 -1.21 -4.00 20.73
N THR A 75 -2.51 -4.25 20.75
CA THR A 75 -3.24 -4.56 21.99
C THR A 75 -2.74 -5.86 22.63
N SER A 76 -2.44 -6.88 21.84
CA SER A 76 -1.87 -8.14 22.34
C SER A 76 -0.43 -7.96 22.88
N ARG A 77 0.41 -7.15 22.21
CA ARG A 77 1.78 -6.82 22.68
C ARG A 77 1.75 -5.98 23.95
N ALA A 78 0.79 -5.06 24.08
CA ALA A 78 0.56 -4.29 25.29
C ALA A 78 0.15 -5.20 26.47
N GLU A 79 -0.60 -6.28 26.22
CA GLU A 79 -0.91 -7.30 27.23
C GLU A 79 0.31 -8.14 27.62
N THR A 80 1.24 -8.40 26.69
CA THR A 80 2.42 -9.25 26.96
C THR A 80 3.56 -8.50 27.65
N SER A 81 3.60 -7.17 27.52
CA SER A 81 4.68 -6.31 28.05
C SER A 81 4.40 -5.75 29.45
N ARG A 82 3.17 -5.87 29.96
CA ARG A 82 2.84 -5.54 31.37
C ARG A 82 2.97 -6.79 32.23
N GLY A 83 3.98 -6.81 33.10
CA GLY A 83 4.27 -7.91 34.01
C GLY A 83 3.10 -8.25 34.94
N GLU A 84 3.11 -9.50 35.43
CA GLU A 84 2.06 -10.24 36.16
C GLU A 84 1.42 -9.58 37.41
N ASP A 85 1.82 -8.36 37.82
CA ASP A 85 1.42 -7.77 39.11
C ASP A 85 0.55 -6.50 39.02
N ASP A 86 0.13 -6.05 37.83
CA ASP A 86 -0.75 -4.87 37.70
C ASP A 86 -2.20 -5.35 37.47
N GLU A 87 -3.02 -5.33 38.53
CA GLU A 87 -4.45 -5.65 38.48
C GLU A 87 -5.15 -4.80 37.39
N LEU A 88 -5.57 -5.49 36.35
CA LEU A 88 -6.12 -4.95 35.10
C LEU A 88 -7.23 -3.91 35.33
N SER A 89 -7.13 -2.75 34.67
CA SER A 89 -8.29 -1.90 34.44
C SER A 89 -9.30 -2.64 33.54
N GLU A 90 -10.52 -2.87 34.05
CA GLU A 90 -11.60 -3.58 33.33
C GLU A 90 -12.10 -2.84 32.08
N GLU A 91 -11.76 -1.57 31.90
CA GLU A 91 -12.35 -0.69 30.89
C GLU A 91 -12.13 -1.13 29.43
N PRO A 92 -10.90 -1.46 28.99
CA PRO A 92 -10.65 -1.85 27.59
C PRO A 92 -11.30 -3.20 27.25
N ARG A 93 -11.31 -4.13 28.21
CA ARG A 93 -11.97 -5.44 28.06
C ARG A 93 -13.48 -5.30 28.03
N ALA A 94 -14.05 -4.44 28.86
CA ALA A 94 -15.47 -4.14 28.85
C ALA A 94 -15.88 -3.46 27.53
N ALA A 95 -15.07 -2.54 27.00
CA ALA A 95 -15.34 -1.87 25.73
C ALA A 95 -15.32 -2.86 24.54
N PHE A 96 -14.32 -3.75 24.49
CA PHE A 96 -14.24 -4.78 23.46
C PHE A 96 -15.38 -5.81 23.58
N ALA A 97 -15.69 -6.27 24.80
CA ALA A 97 -16.79 -7.22 25.03
C ALA A 97 -18.17 -6.61 24.70
N GLN A 98 -18.38 -5.33 24.99
CA GLN A 98 -19.60 -4.61 24.61
C GLN A 98 -19.74 -4.46 23.10
N TRP A 99 -18.65 -4.14 22.40
CA TRP A 99 -18.63 -4.07 20.94
C TRP A 99 -18.89 -5.45 20.30
N LEU A 100 -18.29 -6.53 20.83
CA LEU A 100 -18.49 -7.89 20.32
C LEU A 100 -19.93 -8.37 20.56
N GLN A 101 -20.52 -8.08 21.73
CA GLN A 101 -21.92 -8.39 22.02
C GLN A 101 -22.90 -7.61 21.13
N TYR A 102 -22.57 -6.37 20.79
CA TYR A 102 -23.34 -5.56 19.86
C TYR A 102 -23.40 -6.24 18.47
N GLU A 103 -22.28 -6.73 17.96
CA GLU A 103 -22.25 -7.37 16.63
C GLU A 103 -22.85 -8.76 16.59
N VAL A 104 -22.72 -9.56 17.66
CA VAL A 104 -23.43 -10.83 17.77
C VAL A 104 -24.96 -10.62 17.80
N ARG A 105 -25.46 -9.58 18.49
CA ARG A 105 -26.90 -9.23 18.48
C ARG A 105 -27.37 -8.77 17.11
N ARG A 106 -26.57 -7.97 16.41
CA ARG A 106 -26.88 -7.50 15.06
C ARG A 106 -26.97 -8.66 14.07
N ALA A 107 -26.07 -9.64 14.14
CA ALA A 107 -26.12 -10.84 13.32
C ALA A 107 -27.34 -11.73 13.63
N ALA A 108 -27.75 -11.81 14.91
CA ALA A 108 -28.93 -12.57 15.32
C ALA A 108 -30.26 -11.96 14.83
N LEU A 109 -30.33 -10.63 14.69
CA LEU A 109 -31.53 -9.91 14.24
C LEU A 109 -31.73 -9.91 12.72
N GLN A 110 -30.73 -10.31 11.94
CA GLN A 110 -30.81 -10.41 10.47
C GLN A 110 -31.23 -11.81 9.95
N ARG A 111 -31.81 -12.68 10.80
CA ARG A 111 -32.42 -13.93 10.33
C ARG A 111 -33.84 -13.68 9.80
N PRO A 112 -34.11 -13.66 8.48
CA PRO A 112 -35.47 -13.68 7.99
C PRO A 112 -36.11 -15.05 8.31
N GLU A 113 -37.26 -15.03 8.99
CA GLU A 113 -38.06 -16.22 9.25
C GLU A 113 -38.48 -16.88 7.92
N ARG A 114 -38.02 -18.11 7.72
CA ARG A 114 -38.30 -18.91 6.51
C ARG A 114 -39.75 -19.38 6.49
N ARG A 115 -40.61 -18.71 5.72
CA ARG A 115 -41.86 -19.32 5.21
C ARG A 115 -41.52 -20.21 4.00
N ILE A 116 -41.52 -21.52 4.22
CA ILE A 116 -41.32 -22.53 3.16
C ILE A 116 -42.64 -22.70 2.37
N LEU A 117 -42.68 -22.18 1.14
CA LEU A 117 -43.69 -22.53 0.14
C LEU A 117 -43.25 -23.79 -0.63
N LYS A 118 -44.12 -24.81 -0.59
CA LYS A 118 -44.00 -26.05 -1.35
C LYS A 118 -44.42 -25.79 -2.80
N GLN A 119 -43.49 -25.88 -3.76
CA GLN A 119 -43.85 -26.10 -5.16
C GLN A 119 -42.65 -26.65 -5.97
N GLY A 120 -42.95 -27.59 -6.87
CA GLY A 120 -42.03 -28.04 -7.92
C GLY A 120 -41.84 -29.55 -7.98
N ARG A 121 -42.84 -30.23 -8.57
CA ARG A 121 -42.81 -31.63 -9.00
C ARG A 121 -42.74 -31.61 -10.53
N ARG A 122 -41.99 -32.55 -11.13
CA ARG A 122 -41.88 -32.91 -12.58
C ARG A 122 -40.85 -32.04 -13.32
N LEU A 123 -39.80 -32.59 -13.94
CA LEU A 123 -39.80 -33.55 -15.05
C LEU A 123 -38.48 -34.34 -15.13
N ARG A 124 -38.59 -35.65 -15.34
CA ARG A 124 -37.52 -36.53 -15.83
C ARG A 124 -37.72 -36.76 -17.31
N ALA A 125 -36.66 -36.63 -18.10
CA ALA A 125 -36.51 -37.32 -19.38
C ALA A 125 -35.05 -37.73 -19.58
N ALA A 126 -34.87 -38.91 -20.19
CA ALA A 126 -33.68 -39.73 -20.20
C ALA A 126 -32.56 -39.22 -21.12
N MET A 127 -31.30 -39.42 -20.72
CA MET A 127 -30.14 -39.36 -21.62
C MET A 127 -29.33 -40.67 -21.56
N PRO A 128 -28.74 -41.11 -22.70
CA PRO A 128 -28.14 -42.42 -22.88
C PRO A 128 -26.73 -42.53 -22.27
N ALA A 129 -26.34 -43.76 -21.93
CA ALA A 129 -25.24 -44.14 -21.04
C ALA A 129 -23.79 -43.88 -21.54
N VAL A 130 -23.59 -43.11 -22.62
CA VAL A 130 -22.24 -42.85 -23.18
C VAL A 130 -21.62 -41.54 -22.65
N SER A 131 -22.38 -40.69 -21.97
CA SER A 131 -21.92 -39.38 -21.46
C SER A 131 -21.29 -39.41 -20.06
N ILE A 132 -21.36 -40.54 -19.34
CA ILE A 132 -20.90 -40.62 -17.93
C ILE A 132 -19.36 -40.60 -17.83
N GLY A 133 -18.66 -41.24 -18.77
CA GLY A 133 -17.18 -41.29 -18.75
C GLY A 133 -16.54 -39.91 -18.98
N VAL A 134 -17.09 -39.13 -19.92
CA VAL A 134 -16.60 -37.77 -20.23
C VAL A 134 -16.92 -36.81 -19.09
N ALA A 135 -18.12 -36.88 -18.51
CA ALA A 135 -18.49 -36.04 -17.38
C ALA A 135 -17.63 -36.33 -16.14
N PHE A 136 -17.31 -37.60 -15.85
CA PHE A 136 -16.46 -37.98 -14.72
C PHE A 136 -14.99 -37.58 -14.94
N GLY A 137 -14.48 -37.70 -16.17
CA GLY A 137 -13.15 -37.21 -16.53
C GLY A 137 -13.03 -35.69 -16.39
N LEU A 138 -14.05 -34.93 -16.82
CA LEU A 138 -14.08 -33.48 -16.69
C LEU A 138 -14.22 -33.01 -15.24
N THR A 139 -15.02 -33.69 -14.41
CA THR A 139 -15.15 -33.31 -12.99
C THR A 139 -13.90 -33.66 -12.20
N VAL A 140 -13.30 -34.83 -12.40
CA VAL A 140 -12.03 -35.19 -11.74
C VAL A 140 -10.90 -34.27 -12.23
N GLY A 141 -10.87 -33.95 -13.53
CA GLY A 141 -9.93 -32.97 -14.10
C GLY A 141 -10.12 -31.57 -13.51
N ALA A 142 -11.36 -31.08 -13.42
CA ALA A 142 -11.67 -29.77 -12.84
C ALA A 142 -11.36 -29.70 -11.33
N ILE A 143 -11.60 -30.78 -10.58
CA ILE A 143 -11.27 -30.87 -9.14
C ILE A 143 -9.74 -30.91 -8.96
N ALA A 144 -9.02 -31.70 -9.75
CA ALA A 144 -7.55 -31.76 -9.69
C ALA A 144 -6.92 -30.42 -10.08
N PHE A 145 -7.44 -29.77 -11.12
CA PHE A 145 -7.01 -28.45 -11.58
C PHE A 145 -7.31 -27.35 -10.55
N SER A 146 -8.50 -27.38 -9.95
CA SER A 146 -8.89 -26.54 -8.81
C SER A 146 -7.94 -26.68 -7.62
N LEU A 147 -7.64 -27.92 -7.22
CA LEU A 147 -6.74 -28.19 -6.10
C LEU A 147 -5.30 -27.73 -6.41
N ALA A 148 -4.88 -27.78 -7.68
CA ALA A 148 -3.60 -27.24 -8.13
C ALA A 148 -3.57 -25.71 -8.12
N TRP A 149 -4.69 -25.03 -8.42
CA TRP A 149 -4.78 -23.56 -8.49
C TRP A 149 -5.05 -22.88 -7.13
N ARG A 150 -5.60 -23.62 -6.15
CA ARG A 150 -5.96 -23.13 -4.80
C ARG A 150 -4.80 -22.68 -3.90
N ARG A 151 -3.54 -22.76 -4.34
CA ARG A 151 -2.35 -22.49 -3.53
C ARG A 151 -1.54 -21.27 -3.95
N VAL A 152 -2.09 -20.35 -4.75
CA VAL A 152 -1.38 -19.11 -5.09
C VAL A 152 -1.64 -18.09 -3.97
N PRO A 153 -0.63 -17.70 -3.18
CA PRO A 153 -0.79 -16.63 -2.18
C PRO A 153 -1.21 -15.31 -2.85
N SER A 154 -1.91 -14.44 -2.11
CA SER A 154 -2.50 -13.19 -2.62
C SER A 154 -1.50 -12.05 -2.82
N ILE A 155 -0.24 -12.23 -2.42
CA ILE A 155 0.82 -11.24 -2.61
C ILE A 155 1.44 -11.38 -4.00
N SER A 156 1.73 -10.26 -4.65
CA SER A 156 2.47 -10.24 -5.92
C SER A 156 3.98 -10.43 -5.67
N ALA A 157 4.74 -10.83 -6.69
CA ALA A 157 6.18 -10.99 -6.59
C ALA A 157 6.87 -9.68 -6.17
N ASN A 158 6.48 -8.56 -6.78
CA ASN A 158 7.03 -7.25 -6.46
C ASN A 158 6.68 -6.81 -5.03
N SER A 159 5.43 -7.00 -4.58
CA SER A 159 5.05 -6.64 -3.20
C SER A 159 5.82 -7.48 -2.18
N LEU A 160 6.03 -8.77 -2.44
CA LEU A 160 6.86 -9.63 -1.59
C LEU A 160 8.30 -9.14 -1.51
N LEU A 161 8.89 -8.75 -2.66
CA LEU A 161 10.27 -8.25 -2.72
C LEU A 161 10.42 -6.90 -2.03
N VAL A 162 9.53 -5.93 -2.27
CA VAL A 162 9.54 -4.62 -1.61
C VAL A 162 9.46 -4.76 -0.09
N HIS A 163 8.59 -5.64 0.43
CA HIS A 163 8.50 -5.86 1.87
C HIS A 163 9.76 -6.54 2.43
N ALA A 164 10.35 -7.47 1.69
CA ALA A 164 11.58 -8.16 2.10
C ALA A 164 12.80 -7.22 2.06
N GLU A 165 12.87 -6.33 1.07
CA GLU A 165 13.88 -5.27 0.99
C GLU A 165 13.72 -4.26 2.13
N ALA A 166 12.48 -3.83 2.42
CA ALA A 166 12.20 -2.96 3.56
C ALA A 166 12.65 -3.57 4.89
N TRP A 167 12.55 -4.89 5.05
CA TRP A 167 13.12 -5.59 6.20
C TRP A 167 14.65 -5.50 6.23
N ASP A 168 15.34 -5.77 5.11
CA ASP A 168 16.81 -5.67 4.99
C ASP A 168 17.32 -4.25 5.36
N VAL A 169 16.58 -3.20 4.96
CA VAL A 169 16.91 -1.80 5.24
C VAL A 169 16.60 -1.41 6.69
N SER A 170 15.40 -1.72 7.19
CA SER A 170 14.98 -1.37 8.56
C SER A 170 15.80 -2.06 9.64
N ALA A 171 16.21 -3.31 9.41
CA ALA A 171 17.15 -4.01 10.27
C ALA A 171 18.50 -3.26 10.36
N SER A 172 18.87 -2.50 9.33
CA SER A 172 20.14 -1.75 9.27
C SER A 172 20.06 -0.38 9.97
N THR A 173 18.91 0.26 10.02
CA THR A 173 18.79 1.66 10.52
C THR A 173 18.44 1.77 12.00
N THR A 174 17.72 0.81 12.56
CA THR A 174 17.02 1.01 13.84
C THR A 174 17.91 0.72 15.07
N ASP A 175 18.89 -0.17 14.94
CA ASP A 175 19.73 -0.61 16.06
C ASP A 175 21.22 -0.35 15.84
N ALA A 176 21.85 0.34 16.80
CA ALA A 176 23.30 0.38 16.89
C ALA A 176 23.82 -1.01 17.33
N GLY A 177 24.21 -1.86 16.38
CA GLY A 177 24.64 -3.22 16.68
C GLY A 177 25.32 -3.93 15.52
N VAL A 178 25.56 -5.22 15.74
CA VAL A 178 26.12 -6.14 14.76
C VAL A 178 25.11 -7.25 14.52
N ALA A 179 24.70 -7.41 13.27
CA ALA A 179 23.94 -8.60 12.90
C ALA A 179 24.88 -9.81 12.88
N HIS A 180 24.47 -10.86 13.58
CA HIS A 180 25.09 -12.17 13.59
C HIS A 180 24.13 -13.15 12.93
N GLN A 181 24.59 -13.80 11.86
CA GLN A 181 23.79 -14.77 11.12
C GLN A 181 24.61 -16.03 10.87
N THR A 182 24.06 -17.18 11.25
CA THR A 182 24.64 -18.48 10.90
C THR A 182 23.81 -19.08 9.78
N ILE A 183 24.46 -19.42 8.67
CA ILE A 183 23.84 -20.01 7.49
C ILE A 183 24.42 -21.40 7.21
N ARG A 184 23.62 -22.24 6.56
CA ARG A 184 24.03 -23.52 5.99
C ARG A 184 23.97 -23.43 4.48
N ILE A 185 25.11 -23.67 3.83
CA ILE A 185 25.23 -23.76 2.38
C ILE A 185 25.30 -25.24 2.00
N LYS A 186 24.35 -25.70 1.19
CA LYS A 186 24.29 -27.06 0.64
C LYS A 186 24.48 -27.03 -0.86
N THR A 187 25.34 -27.90 -1.35
CA THR A 187 25.45 -28.27 -2.76
C THR A 187 25.20 -29.77 -2.91
N SER A 188 25.20 -30.29 -4.13
CA SER A 188 25.01 -31.73 -4.38
C SER A 188 26.01 -32.64 -3.65
N GLY A 189 27.23 -32.17 -3.41
CA GLY A 189 28.33 -32.97 -2.87
C GLY A 189 28.78 -32.59 -1.45
N GLN A 190 28.30 -31.48 -0.89
CA GLN A 190 28.76 -30.99 0.42
C GLN A 190 27.75 -30.07 1.09
N SER A 191 27.82 -30.02 2.42
CA SER A 191 27.14 -29.00 3.24
C SER A 191 28.19 -28.36 4.14
N MET A 192 28.14 -27.04 4.27
CA MET A 192 29.00 -26.28 5.17
C MET A 192 28.18 -25.25 5.93
N ASP A 193 28.58 -24.98 7.17
CA ASP A 193 27.99 -23.93 8.00
C ASP A 193 28.93 -22.74 8.02
N ARG A 194 28.39 -21.54 7.90
CA ARG A 194 29.14 -20.29 7.87
C ARG A 194 28.49 -19.28 8.79
N THR A 195 29.31 -18.60 9.58
CA THR A 195 28.89 -17.49 10.42
C THR A 195 29.27 -16.17 9.75
N LEU A 196 28.31 -15.28 9.65
CA LEU A 196 28.42 -13.97 9.05
C LEU A 196 28.20 -12.90 10.13
N TYR A 197 28.97 -11.82 10.01
CA TYR A 197 28.83 -10.63 10.83
C TYR A 197 28.76 -9.43 9.92
N TRP A 198 27.87 -8.49 10.17
CA TRP A 198 27.91 -7.19 9.52
C TRP A 198 27.43 -6.09 10.45
N ASP A 199 28.01 -4.90 10.25
CA ASP A 199 27.61 -3.68 10.95
C ASP A 199 26.30 -3.17 10.35
N LEU A 200 25.27 -3.02 11.17
CA LEU A 200 23.99 -2.47 10.74
C LEU A 200 24.15 -1.02 10.24
N GLN A 201 25.12 -0.27 10.78
CA GLN A 201 25.40 1.10 10.35
C GLN A 201 26.33 1.20 9.12
N GLY A 202 26.85 0.07 8.62
CA GLY A 202 27.76 0.03 7.47
C GLY A 202 29.11 0.73 7.68
N LYS A 203 29.50 1.07 8.92
CA LYS A 203 30.76 1.77 9.22
C LYS A 203 31.95 0.82 9.30
N ARG A 204 31.72 -0.44 9.66
CA ARG A 204 32.76 -1.46 9.80
C ARG A 204 32.55 -2.61 8.85
N HIS A 205 33.65 -3.08 8.27
CA HIS A 205 33.67 -4.27 7.45
C HIS A 205 34.09 -5.48 8.27
N ALA A 206 33.39 -6.60 8.08
CA ALA A 206 33.80 -7.88 8.63
C ALA A 206 35.18 -8.26 8.09
N LYS A 207 36.00 -8.84 8.94
CA LYS A 207 37.34 -9.28 8.58
C LYS A 207 37.25 -10.38 7.53
N ARG A 208 37.92 -10.19 6.40
CA ARG A 208 37.99 -11.21 5.34
C ARG A 208 38.71 -12.46 5.86
N VAL A 209 37.97 -13.56 5.94
CA VAL A 209 38.52 -14.89 6.23
C VAL A 209 39.02 -15.49 4.91
N ALA A 210 40.29 -15.91 4.88
CA ALA A 210 40.83 -16.62 3.72
C ALA A 210 40.09 -17.95 3.54
N LEU A 211 39.45 -18.14 2.39
CA LEU A 211 38.73 -19.36 2.07
C LEU A 211 39.69 -20.37 1.42
N ALA A 212 39.47 -21.65 1.66
CA ALA A 212 40.33 -22.71 1.13
C ALA A 212 39.62 -23.53 0.05
N GLY A 213 40.35 -23.79 -1.05
CA GLY A 213 39.97 -24.77 -2.06
C GLY A 213 38.56 -24.57 -2.64
N ARG A 214 37.63 -25.45 -2.26
CA ARG A 214 36.26 -25.48 -2.80
C ARG A 214 35.38 -24.30 -2.35
N GLU A 215 35.63 -23.74 -1.17
CA GLU A 215 34.84 -22.58 -0.71
C GLU A 215 35.09 -21.34 -1.58
N GLU A 216 36.35 -21.10 -1.96
CA GLU A 216 36.71 -20.01 -2.87
C GLU A 216 36.09 -20.23 -4.26
N GLN A 217 36.05 -21.47 -4.74
CA GLN A 217 35.38 -21.82 -6.00
C GLN A 217 33.86 -21.56 -5.92
N LEU A 218 33.21 -21.97 -4.83
CA LEU A 218 31.79 -21.74 -4.62
C LEU A 218 31.47 -20.25 -4.49
N LYS A 219 32.33 -19.48 -3.80
CA LYS A 219 32.25 -18.02 -3.76
C LYS A 219 32.30 -17.39 -5.15
N LEU A 220 33.23 -17.85 -5.98
CA LEU A 220 33.35 -17.35 -7.35
C LEU A 220 32.14 -17.71 -8.20
N GLU A 221 31.59 -18.92 -8.04
CA GLU A 221 30.40 -19.39 -8.75
C GLU A 221 29.14 -18.59 -8.34
N LEU A 222 28.92 -18.39 -7.04
CA LEU A 222 27.84 -17.55 -6.50
C LEU A 222 28.01 -16.08 -6.90
N GLY A 223 29.22 -15.54 -6.90
CA GLY A 223 29.49 -14.18 -7.34
C GLY A 223 29.13 -13.94 -8.81
N ARG A 224 29.36 -14.92 -9.69
CA ARG A 224 28.90 -14.86 -11.10
C ARG A 224 27.38 -14.84 -11.22
N ALA A 225 26.68 -15.44 -10.26
CA ALA A 225 25.22 -15.46 -10.16
C ALA A 225 24.63 -14.19 -9.51
N GLY A 226 25.46 -13.19 -9.18
CA GLY A 226 25.02 -11.98 -8.49
C GLY A 226 24.70 -12.20 -7.01
N VAL A 227 25.21 -13.27 -6.40
CA VAL A 227 25.04 -13.54 -4.97
C VAL A 227 26.26 -13.06 -4.21
N ASP A 228 26.07 -12.07 -3.35
CA ASP A 228 27.11 -11.60 -2.44
C ASP A 228 27.45 -12.69 -1.42
N TRP A 229 28.73 -13.04 -1.32
CA TRP A 229 29.22 -14.05 -0.39
C TRP A 229 29.08 -13.66 1.07
N ASP A 230 29.12 -12.35 1.35
CA ASP A 230 29.02 -11.83 2.71
C ASP A 230 27.56 -11.56 3.13
N ARG A 231 26.62 -11.52 2.17
CA ARG A 231 25.16 -11.40 2.39
C ARG A 231 24.35 -12.30 1.43
N PRO A 232 24.53 -13.63 1.49
CA PRO A 232 24.06 -14.53 0.43
C PRO A 232 22.53 -14.73 0.40
N ILE A 233 21.82 -14.36 1.47
CA ILE A 233 20.35 -14.42 1.56
C ILE A 233 19.69 -13.04 1.57
N SER A 234 20.39 -11.98 1.17
CA SER A 234 19.81 -10.64 1.08
C SER A 234 18.68 -10.57 0.04
N ALA A 235 17.57 -9.96 0.45
CA ALA A 235 16.42 -9.68 -0.38
C ALA A 235 16.71 -8.60 -1.42
N SER A 236 17.42 -7.53 -1.05
CA SER A 236 17.81 -6.47 -1.99
C SER A 236 18.70 -7.02 -3.11
N ALA A 237 19.69 -7.86 -2.79
CA ALA A 237 20.54 -8.50 -3.79
C ALA A 237 19.77 -9.51 -4.68
N TYR A 238 18.67 -10.07 -4.19
CA TYR A 238 17.79 -10.90 -5.03
C TYR A 238 16.94 -10.02 -5.96
N GLN A 239 16.40 -8.92 -5.46
CA GLN A 239 15.61 -7.96 -6.22
C GLN A 239 16.44 -7.30 -7.32
N ASP A 240 17.67 -6.86 -7.01
CA ASP A 240 18.61 -6.37 -8.01
C ASP A 240 18.77 -7.39 -9.14
N TRP A 241 19.10 -8.65 -8.79
CA TRP A 241 19.23 -9.70 -9.79
C TRP A 241 17.93 -9.91 -10.59
N HIS A 242 16.77 -9.92 -9.92
CA HIS A 242 15.43 -10.10 -10.50
C HIS A 242 15.09 -9.03 -11.54
N ASP A 243 15.34 -7.76 -11.20
CA ASP A 243 15.02 -6.60 -12.04
C ASP A 243 15.91 -6.51 -13.28
N HIS A 244 17.15 -7.00 -13.19
CA HIS A 244 18.03 -7.12 -14.35
C HIS A 244 17.60 -8.21 -15.36
N GLN A 245 16.61 -9.07 -15.02
CA GLN A 245 16.12 -10.09 -15.95
C GLN A 245 14.99 -9.56 -16.83
N HIS A 246 15.30 -9.33 -18.11
CA HIS A 246 14.30 -8.84 -19.09
C HIS A 246 13.15 -9.82 -19.34
N VAL A 247 13.43 -11.12 -19.31
CA VAL A 247 12.42 -12.17 -19.51
C VAL A 247 12.47 -13.10 -18.32
N ARG A 248 11.40 -13.14 -17.54
CA ARG A 248 11.31 -13.94 -16.32
C ARG A 248 9.90 -14.45 -16.07
N VAL A 249 9.79 -15.54 -15.33
CA VAL A 249 8.51 -16.09 -14.84
C VAL A 249 8.59 -16.23 -13.33
N ASP A 250 7.74 -15.50 -12.65
CA ASP A 250 7.65 -15.50 -11.19
C ASP A 250 6.54 -16.43 -10.70
N ARG A 251 6.85 -17.16 -9.63
CA ARG A 251 5.90 -18.02 -8.94
C ARG A 251 6.09 -17.92 -7.45
N ILE A 252 5.03 -17.54 -6.75
CA ILE A 252 5.01 -17.57 -5.29
C ILE A 252 4.30 -18.84 -4.82
N ALA A 253 4.88 -19.50 -3.82
CA ALA A 253 4.29 -20.65 -3.16
C ALA A 253 4.55 -20.59 -1.65
N GLU A 254 3.60 -21.08 -0.86
CA GLU A 254 3.81 -21.35 0.56
C GLU A 254 4.66 -22.62 0.71
N THR A 255 5.84 -22.50 1.34
CA THR A 255 6.83 -23.60 1.46
C THR A 255 7.07 -24.05 2.90
N GLY A 256 6.05 -23.90 3.74
CA GLY A 256 6.11 -24.29 5.14
C GLY A 256 4.97 -23.62 5.90
N ARG A 257 5.01 -23.72 7.23
CA ARG A 257 4.21 -22.82 8.07
C ARG A 257 4.93 -21.48 8.08
N HIS A 258 4.21 -20.42 7.75
CA HIS A 258 4.71 -19.04 7.82
C HIS A 258 5.87 -18.72 6.86
N LEU A 259 5.95 -19.41 5.72
CA LEU A 259 7.01 -19.21 4.74
C LEU A 259 6.44 -19.02 3.34
N LEU A 260 6.84 -17.93 2.69
CA LEU A 260 6.55 -17.63 1.30
C LEU A 260 7.83 -17.76 0.49
N THR A 261 7.82 -18.55 -0.58
CA THR A 261 8.93 -18.66 -1.52
C THR A 261 8.54 -18.05 -2.85
N LEU A 262 9.27 -17.02 -3.26
CA LEU A 262 9.28 -16.54 -4.63
C LEU A 262 10.31 -17.33 -5.42
N THR A 263 9.90 -17.93 -6.52
CA THR A 263 10.77 -18.59 -7.50
C THR A 263 10.69 -17.84 -8.81
N THR A 264 11.84 -17.41 -9.31
CA THR A 264 11.99 -16.70 -10.58
C THR A 264 12.78 -17.58 -11.54
N THR A 265 12.15 -17.94 -12.66
CA THR A 265 12.74 -18.74 -13.73
C THR A 265 13.13 -17.83 -14.89
N VAL A 266 14.34 -18.00 -15.43
CA VAL A 266 14.84 -17.23 -16.57
C VAL A 266 15.17 -18.15 -17.75
N PRO A 267 14.78 -17.80 -18.98
CA PRO A 267 15.02 -18.66 -20.14
C PRO A 267 16.50 -18.71 -20.53
N ASP A 268 17.22 -17.61 -20.31
CA ASP A 268 18.60 -17.40 -20.75
C ASP A 268 19.52 -17.06 -19.56
N GLY A 269 20.84 -17.15 -19.81
CA GLY A 269 21.88 -16.86 -18.81
C GLY A 269 22.42 -18.10 -18.08
N ILE A 270 23.36 -17.85 -17.16
CA ILE A 270 24.04 -18.92 -16.40
C ILE A 270 23.10 -19.62 -15.41
N LEU A 271 22.03 -18.92 -15.01
CA LEU A 271 21.02 -19.43 -14.09
C LEU A 271 19.84 -19.96 -14.90
N ALA A 272 19.25 -21.05 -14.42
CA ALA A 272 17.94 -21.50 -14.85
C ALA A 272 16.84 -20.89 -13.96
N GLN A 273 17.12 -20.75 -12.66
CA GLN A 273 16.18 -20.20 -11.69
C GLN A 273 16.90 -19.69 -10.44
N GLN A 274 16.30 -18.74 -9.72
CA GLN A 274 16.59 -18.52 -8.31
C GLN A 274 15.31 -18.46 -7.49
N SER A 275 15.39 -18.84 -6.22
CA SER A 275 14.30 -18.61 -5.28
C SER A 275 14.78 -17.92 -4.01
N ILE A 276 13.90 -17.10 -3.44
CA ILE A 276 14.05 -16.51 -2.11
C ILE A 276 12.84 -16.89 -1.27
N THR A 277 13.09 -17.28 -0.02
CA THR A 277 12.05 -17.65 0.95
C THR A 277 12.11 -16.69 2.10
N VAL A 278 10.96 -16.09 2.39
CA VAL A 278 10.78 -15.11 3.46
C VAL A 278 9.75 -15.62 4.47
N ARG A 279 9.84 -15.15 5.71
CA ARG A 279 8.78 -15.33 6.70
C ARG A 279 7.57 -14.49 6.32
N ASP A 280 6.36 -15.04 6.44
CA ASP A 280 5.13 -14.28 6.12
C ASP A 280 4.78 -13.21 7.17
N THR A 281 5.39 -13.29 8.36
CA THR A 281 5.14 -12.39 9.49
C THR A 281 5.87 -11.06 9.40
N ASP A 282 7.12 -11.08 8.94
CA ASP A 282 8.02 -9.92 8.93
C ASP A 282 8.83 -9.79 7.63
N PHE A 283 8.62 -10.69 6.66
CA PHE A 283 9.33 -10.69 5.37
C PHE A 283 10.85 -10.87 5.46
N HIS A 284 11.37 -11.31 6.62
CA HIS A 284 12.78 -11.68 6.77
C HIS A 284 13.16 -12.84 5.84
N ALA A 285 14.22 -12.66 5.05
CA ALA A 285 14.73 -13.68 4.15
C ALA A 285 15.49 -14.78 4.93
N VAL A 286 14.97 -16.00 4.89
CA VAL A 286 15.51 -17.16 5.63
C VAL A 286 16.16 -18.20 4.74
N ARG A 287 15.92 -18.17 3.43
CA ARG A 287 16.53 -19.13 2.48
C ARG A 287 16.63 -18.56 1.08
N ARG A 288 17.73 -18.84 0.40
CA ARG A 288 17.91 -18.59 -1.04
C ARG A 288 18.38 -19.87 -1.73
N THR A 289 17.84 -20.17 -2.90
CA THR A 289 18.33 -21.26 -3.75
C THR A 289 18.73 -20.71 -5.10
N VAL A 290 19.93 -21.07 -5.55
CA VAL A 290 20.48 -20.68 -6.85
C VAL A 290 20.53 -21.93 -7.72
N GLY A 291 19.69 -21.99 -8.75
CA GLY A 291 19.66 -23.07 -9.74
C GLY A 291 20.45 -22.68 -10.98
N PHE A 292 21.66 -23.21 -11.11
CA PHE A 292 22.47 -23.06 -12.30
C PHE A 292 21.93 -23.94 -13.44
N ARG A 293 22.23 -23.55 -14.69
CA ARG A 293 21.79 -24.31 -15.87
C ARG A 293 22.67 -25.53 -16.15
N ASP A 294 23.98 -25.34 -16.02
CA ASP A 294 24.99 -26.35 -16.34
C ASP A 294 25.63 -26.99 -15.10
N SER A 295 25.23 -26.55 -13.90
CA SER A 295 25.71 -27.07 -12.62
C SER A 295 24.56 -27.32 -11.64
N ASP A 296 24.89 -27.97 -10.52
CA ASP A 296 23.93 -28.29 -9.48
C ASP A 296 23.40 -27.03 -8.79
N SER A 297 22.25 -27.15 -8.11
CA SER A 297 21.71 -26.05 -7.31
C SER A 297 22.48 -25.85 -6.00
N VAL A 298 22.63 -24.60 -5.60
CA VAL A 298 23.16 -24.22 -4.28
C VAL A 298 22.00 -23.73 -3.41
N GLU A 299 21.76 -24.39 -2.28
CA GLU A 299 20.78 -23.97 -1.27
C GLU A 299 21.51 -23.28 -0.12
N ILE A 300 21.04 -22.10 0.28
CA ILE A 300 21.58 -21.31 1.38
C ILE A 300 20.44 -21.05 2.34
N ALA A 301 20.51 -21.61 3.56
CA ALA A 301 19.45 -21.50 4.55
C ALA A 301 19.98 -20.92 5.85
N GLU A 302 19.23 -20.00 6.45
CA GLU A 302 19.50 -19.51 7.79
C GLU A 302 19.31 -20.64 8.82
N LEU A 303 20.27 -20.74 9.75
CA LEU A 303 20.20 -21.58 10.93
C LEU A 303 19.92 -20.76 12.20
N ASP A 304 20.49 -19.55 12.28
CA ASP A 304 20.34 -18.64 13.42
C ASP A 304 20.52 -17.18 12.97
N TYR A 305 19.78 -16.26 13.59
CA TYR A 305 19.91 -14.82 13.39
C TYR A 305 19.71 -14.09 14.73
N SER A 306 20.63 -13.18 15.03
CA SER A 306 20.54 -12.31 16.21
C SER A 306 21.23 -10.98 15.96
N VAL A 307 20.65 -9.90 16.52
CA VAL A 307 21.33 -8.60 16.59
C VAL A 307 22.05 -8.53 17.92
N LEU A 308 23.37 -8.40 17.87
CA LEU A 308 24.24 -8.35 19.04
C LEU A 308 24.69 -6.91 19.31
N PRO A 309 24.74 -6.48 20.58
CA PRO A 309 25.40 -5.23 20.92
C PRO A 309 26.90 -5.35 20.62
N TRP A 310 27.54 -4.24 20.26
CA TRP A 310 28.98 -4.20 19.94
C TRP A 310 29.89 -4.80 21.03
N SER A 311 29.47 -4.71 22.29
CA SER A 311 30.21 -5.28 23.43
C SER A 311 30.22 -6.81 23.47
N ALA A 312 29.27 -7.48 22.81
CA ALA A 312 29.15 -8.94 22.78
C ALA A 312 29.95 -9.58 21.62
N VAL A 313 30.49 -8.77 20.71
CA VAL A 313 31.17 -9.23 19.50
C VAL A 313 32.69 -9.20 19.69
N ASP A 314 33.38 -10.27 19.30
CA ASP A 314 34.85 -10.28 19.32
C ASP A 314 35.38 -9.20 18.35
N ALA A 315 36.17 -8.26 18.87
CA ALA A 315 36.79 -7.20 18.09
C ALA A 315 37.63 -7.73 16.90
N LYS A 316 38.06 -8.99 16.93
CA LYS A 316 38.77 -9.65 15.83
C LYS A 316 37.88 -10.02 14.63
N ALA A 317 36.57 -9.99 14.79
CA ALA A 317 35.60 -10.27 13.72
C ALA A 317 35.53 -9.12 12.69
N PHE A 318 36.01 -7.93 13.02
CA PHE A 318 35.97 -6.74 12.18
C PHE A 318 37.38 -6.25 11.85
N GLU A 319 37.52 -5.57 10.71
CA GLU A 319 38.75 -4.84 10.42
C GLU A 319 38.86 -3.63 11.38
N PRO A 320 40.04 -3.36 11.95
CA PRO A 320 40.23 -2.18 12.79
C PRO A 320 39.93 -0.94 11.96
N LEU A 321 39.11 -0.04 12.50
CA LEU A 321 38.85 1.27 11.91
C LEU A 321 40.20 1.93 11.65
N GLN A 322 40.60 2.01 10.38
CA GLN A 322 41.81 2.71 10.02
C GLN A 322 41.58 4.18 10.32
N THR A 323 42.13 4.65 11.44
CA THR A 323 42.41 6.07 11.62
C THR A 323 43.46 6.42 10.57
N VAL A 324 43.02 6.78 9.36
CA VAL A 324 43.90 7.29 8.32
C VAL A 324 44.63 8.50 8.93
N PRO A 325 45.95 8.45 9.13
CA PRO A 325 46.69 9.65 9.49
C PRO A 325 46.58 10.60 8.31
N LEU A 326 46.27 11.86 8.58
CA LEU A 326 46.40 12.96 7.63
C LEU A 326 47.88 13.03 7.20
N HIS A 327 48.28 12.31 6.16
CA HIS A 327 49.62 12.39 5.59
C HIS A 327 49.57 12.40 4.07
N GLU A 328 50.03 13.55 3.55
CA GLU A 328 50.46 13.88 2.19
C GLU A 328 50.61 12.67 1.25
N ALA A 329 49.74 12.64 0.24
CA ALA A 329 49.85 11.73 -0.89
C ALA A 329 51.08 12.10 -1.75
N PRO A 330 51.95 11.12 -2.10
CA PRO A 330 52.96 11.33 -3.13
C PRO A 330 52.29 11.33 -4.51
N ALA A 331 52.63 12.34 -5.31
CA ALA A 331 52.18 12.50 -6.68
C ALA A 331 52.61 11.31 -7.56
N LEU A 332 51.63 10.69 -8.23
CA LEU A 332 51.83 9.82 -9.39
C LEU A 332 50.84 10.22 -10.50
N PRO A 333 51.20 9.99 -11.77
CA PRO A 333 50.92 10.90 -12.87
C PRO A 333 49.50 10.75 -13.41
N HIS A 334 48.91 11.91 -13.70
CA HIS A 334 47.59 12.09 -14.31
C HIS A 334 47.44 11.30 -15.62
N LEU A 335 46.73 10.17 -15.57
CA LEU A 335 45.97 9.70 -16.72
C LEU A 335 44.84 10.70 -16.94
N ARG A 336 44.92 11.42 -18.05
CA ARG A 336 43.89 12.32 -18.56
C ARG A 336 42.60 11.53 -18.76
N MET A 337 41.68 11.59 -17.79
CA MET A 337 40.28 11.39 -18.09
C MET A 337 39.78 12.65 -18.80
N THR A 338 39.26 12.42 -20.00
CA THR A 338 38.50 13.39 -20.77
C THR A 338 37.41 13.99 -19.91
N LEU A 339 37.30 15.33 -19.91
CA LEU A 339 36.12 16.02 -19.44
C LEU A 339 34.94 15.58 -20.32
N ASP A 340 34.13 14.65 -19.82
CA ASP A 340 32.76 14.54 -20.29
C ASP A 340 31.98 15.71 -19.67
N LEU A 341 31.46 16.57 -20.54
CA LEU A 341 30.42 17.52 -20.16
C LEU A 341 29.23 16.73 -19.59
N PRO A 342 28.54 17.24 -18.54
CA PRO A 342 27.37 16.56 -18.01
C PRO A 342 26.34 16.40 -19.14
N GLU A 343 26.07 15.15 -19.50
CA GLU A 343 25.08 14.79 -20.49
C GLU A 343 23.71 15.28 -19.98
N SER A 344 23.01 16.04 -20.81
CA SER A 344 21.70 16.59 -20.49
C SER A 344 20.75 15.46 -20.10
N ARG A 345 20.16 15.52 -18.90
CA ARG A 345 19.21 14.49 -18.44
C ARG A 345 18.05 14.33 -19.41
N SER A 346 17.70 13.07 -19.67
CA SER A 346 16.55 12.77 -20.51
C SER A 346 15.24 13.17 -19.81
N PRO A 347 14.17 13.46 -20.56
CA PRO A 347 12.89 13.81 -19.95
C PRO A 347 12.32 12.68 -19.08
N GLU A 348 12.61 11.42 -19.39
CA GLU A 348 12.20 10.25 -18.61
C GLU A 348 12.90 10.18 -17.26
N GLN A 349 14.21 10.49 -17.22
CA GLN A 349 14.97 10.56 -15.96
C GLN A 349 14.44 11.67 -15.04
N LEU A 350 13.95 12.76 -15.62
CA LEU A 350 13.34 13.85 -14.86
C LEU A 350 11.96 13.46 -14.34
N ASP A 351 11.17 12.73 -15.11
CA ASP A 351 9.88 12.19 -14.66
C ASP A 351 10.08 11.21 -13.49
N GLU A 352 11.07 10.32 -13.59
CA GLU A 352 11.46 9.40 -12.52
C GLU A 352 11.93 10.14 -11.27
N THR A 353 12.79 11.16 -11.44
CA THR A 353 13.25 12.02 -10.33
C THR A 353 12.07 12.72 -9.65
N GLU A 354 11.15 13.29 -10.44
CA GLU A 354 9.97 14.00 -9.93
C GLU A 354 9.03 13.06 -9.16
N LEU A 355 8.76 11.86 -9.71
CA LEU A 355 7.89 10.87 -9.08
C LEU A 355 8.49 10.29 -7.80
N ASN A 356 9.77 9.92 -7.79
CA ASN A 356 10.45 9.44 -6.58
C ASN A 356 10.48 10.51 -5.48
N THR A 357 10.69 11.77 -5.87
CA THR A 357 10.62 12.91 -4.95
C THR A 357 9.23 13.02 -4.32
N ARG A 358 8.17 12.98 -5.14
CA ARG A 358 6.78 13.05 -4.64
C ARG A 358 6.44 11.86 -3.75
N LEU A 359 6.91 10.65 -4.08
CA LEU A 359 6.69 9.46 -3.26
C LEU A 359 7.33 9.60 -1.88
N ILE A 360 8.59 10.06 -1.81
CA ILE A 360 9.26 10.30 -0.52
C ILE A 360 8.51 11.35 0.30
N LEU A 361 8.10 12.47 -0.32
CA LEU A 361 7.33 13.50 0.37
C LEU A 361 5.99 12.94 0.89
N ASN A 362 5.33 12.09 0.10
CA ASN A 362 4.09 11.45 0.48
C ASN A 362 4.25 10.46 1.64
N GLN A 363 5.27 9.61 1.61
CA GLN A 363 5.57 8.65 2.67
C GLN A 363 5.94 9.33 3.99
N LEU A 364 6.49 10.54 3.92
CA LEU A 364 6.80 11.36 5.09
C LEU A 364 5.64 12.25 5.52
N HIS A 365 4.47 12.19 4.85
CA HIS A 365 3.32 13.09 5.05
C HIS A 365 3.65 14.59 4.89
N ALA A 366 4.74 14.90 4.18
CA ALA A 366 5.21 16.26 3.96
C ALA A 366 4.39 16.99 2.88
N ASP A 367 3.63 16.24 2.07
CA ASP A 367 2.65 16.78 1.13
C ASP A 367 1.30 17.09 1.78
N GLU A 368 1.05 16.72 3.05
CA GLU A 368 -0.24 16.91 3.74
C GLU A 368 -0.31 18.25 4.50
N ASP A 369 0.64 18.51 5.39
CA ASP A 369 0.56 19.63 6.34
C ASP A 369 1.60 20.73 6.10
N GLU A 370 2.53 20.51 5.17
CA GLU A 370 3.68 21.38 4.96
C GLU A 370 3.59 22.14 3.63
N GLN A 371 4.18 23.34 3.59
CA GLN A 371 4.24 24.16 2.38
C GLN A 371 5.48 23.75 1.58
N ILE A 372 5.40 22.59 0.92
CA ILE A 372 6.45 22.08 0.06
C ILE A 372 5.93 22.02 -1.38
N GLU A 373 6.69 22.62 -2.29
CA GLU A 373 6.41 22.60 -3.72
C GLU A 373 7.53 21.87 -4.46
N VAL A 374 7.13 21.01 -5.40
CA VAL A 374 8.04 20.33 -6.32
C VAL A 374 7.90 20.99 -7.68
N ARG A 375 8.99 21.54 -8.21
CA ARG A 375 9.02 22.24 -9.50
C ARG A 375 10.09 21.63 -10.40
N ARG A 376 9.82 21.57 -11.71
CA ARG A 376 10.83 21.18 -12.71
C ARG A 376 11.43 22.44 -13.32
N SER A 377 12.74 22.62 -13.18
CA SER A 377 13.49 23.76 -13.71
C SER A 377 14.50 23.29 -14.75
N GLY A 378 14.10 23.29 -16.03
CA GLY A 378 14.96 22.84 -17.12
C GLY A 378 15.35 21.36 -17.01
N GLN A 379 16.59 21.11 -16.56
CA GLN A 379 17.19 19.78 -16.42
C GLN A 379 17.27 19.29 -14.98
N GLU A 380 16.64 19.97 -14.03
CA GLU A 380 16.63 19.61 -12.63
C GLU A 380 15.22 19.64 -12.07
N VAL A 381 15.00 18.83 -11.02
CA VAL A 381 13.81 18.92 -10.18
C VAL A 381 14.22 19.67 -8.92
N GLU A 382 13.46 20.69 -8.54
CA GLU A 382 13.70 21.54 -7.39
C GLU A 382 12.57 21.36 -6.38
N VAL A 383 12.94 21.14 -5.11
CA VAL A 383 12.02 21.06 -3.97
C VAL A 383 12.25 22.28 -3.12
N GLU A 384 11.24 23.14 -3.02
CA GLU A 384 11.26 24.31 -2.16
C GLU A 384 10.20 24.16 -1.08
N GLY A 385 10.49 24.55 0.14
CA GLY A 385 9.45 24.56 1.16
C GLY A 385 9.85 25.13 2.51
N LEU A 386 8.83 25.33 3.35
CA LEU A 386 8.96 25.80 4.72
C LEU A 386 8.43 24.75 5.69
N VAL A 387 9.23 24.45 6.71
CA VAL A 387 8.88 23.49 7.76
C VAL A 387 8.99 24.12 9.15
N ALA A 388 8.22 23.58 10.11
CA ALA A 388 8.14 24.15 11.45
C ALA A 388 9.48 24.07 12.22
N THR A 389 10.22 22.96 12.08
CA THR A 389 11.39 22.68 12.94
C THR A 389 12.66 22.34 12.15
N ASP A 390 13.83 22.61 12.77
CA ASP A 390 15.14 22.26 12.20
C ASP A 390 15.33 20.73 12.08
N ASP A 391 14.78 19.96 13.00
CA ASP A 391 14.87 18.49 12.97
C ASP A 391 14.07 17.93 11.79
N ARG A 392 12.86 18.46 11.56
CA ARG A 392 12.04 18.11 10.40
C ARG A 392 12.72 18.46 9.08
N LYS A 393 13.37 19.63 9.01
CA LYS A 393 14.20 20.02 7.86
C LYS A 393 15.30 19.00 7.58
N ARG A 394 16.03 18.55 8.62
CA ARG A 394 17.11 17.57 8.46
C ARG A 394 16.58 16.23 7.97
N GLU A 395 15.48 15.74 8.55
CA GLU A 395 14.82 14.50 8.14
C GLU A 395 14.47 14.52 6.64
N LEU A 396 13.73 15.54 6.20
CA LEU A 396 13.34 15.69 4.80
C LEU A 396 14.55 15.81 3.88
N THR A 397 15.55 16.60 4.27
CA THR A 397 16.77 16.77 3.47
C THR A 397 17.53 15.45 3.33
N THR A 398 17.66 14.68 4.42
CA THR A 398 18.37 13.39 4.41
C THR A 398 17.70 12.38 3.48
N GLN A 399 16.36 12.28 3.54
CA GLN A 399 15.63 11.35 2.67
C GLN A 399 15.67 11.80 1.21
N LEU A 400 15.45 13.09 0.94
CA LEU A 400 15.45 13.64 -0.42
C LEU A 400 16.84 13.61 -1.08
N MET A 401 17.93 13.62 -0.31
CA MET A 401 19.30 13.48 -0.84
C MET A 401 19.58 12.13 -1.50
N THR A 402 18.72 11.12 -1.27
CA THR A 402 18.82 9.83 -1.95
C THR A 402 18.41 9.90 -3.43
N VAL A 403 17.67 10.94 -3.84
CA VAL A 403 17.16 11.10 -5.20
C VAL A 403 18.19 11.82 -6.09
N PRO A 404 18.70 11.19 -7.17
CA PRO A 404 19.71 11.80 -8.01
C PRO A 404 19.23 13.08 -8.72
N GLY A 405 20.01 14.17 -8.61
CA GLY A 405 19.78 15.51 -9.22
C GLY A 405 18.44 16.15 -8.90
N LEU A 406 18.05 15.95 -7.65
CA LEU A 406 17.15 16.82 -6.94
C LEU A 406 17.93 18.02 -6.36
N LYS A 407 17.40 19.23 -6.53
CA LYS A 407 17.88 20.44 -5.86
C LYS A 407 16.93 20.74 -4.70
N ILE A 408 17.47 20.77 -3.48
CA ILE A 408 16.66 20.90 -2.26
C ILE A 408 16.88 22.28 -1.64
N SER A 409 15.79 23.03 -1.44
CA SER A 409 15.75 24.35 -0.77
C SER A 409 14.62 24.38 0.27
N ILE A 410 14.75 23.56 1.30
CA ILE A 410 13.85 23.53 2.46
C ILE A 410 14.40 24.44 3.57
N ARG A 411 13.56 25.29 4.13
CA ARG A 411 13.89 26.20 5.24
C ARG A 411 13.06 25.87 6.46
N SER A 412 13.61 26.10 7.65
CA SER A 412 12.82 26.06 8.88
C SER A 412 12.31 27.47 9.24
N GLU A 413 11.28 27.55 10.09
CA GLU A 413 10.86 28.83 10.68
C GLU A 413 12.01 29.53 11.44
N ALA A 414 12.89 28.74 12.08
CA ALA A 414 14.08 29.26 12.74
C ALA A 414 15.07 29.90 11.74
N ASP A 415 15.19 29.38 10.52
CA ASP A 415 16.02 29.99 9.47
C ASP A 415 15.46 31.32 8.97
N LEU A 416 14.13 31.45 8.90
CA LEU A 416 13.48 32.71 8.53
C LEU A 416 13.77 33.81 9.57
N SER A 417 13.79 33.47 10.85
CA SER A 417 14.11 34.43 11.92
C SER A 417 15.57 34.92 11.91
N LYS A 418 16.49 34.17 11.29
CA LYS A 418 17.92 34.50 11.20
C LYS A 418 18.29 35.30 9.96
N THR A 419 17.43 35.32 8.94
CA THR A 419 17.64 36.12 7.74
C THR A 419 17.20 37.55 8.05
N PRO A 420 18.10 38.57 8.03
CA PRO A 420 17.68 39.94 8.30
C PRO A 420 16.57 40.31 7.32
N PRO A 421 15.47 40.93 7.78
CA PRO A 421 14.35 41.27 6.92
C PRO A 421 14.89 42.16 5.79
N SER A 422 14.99 41.57 4.60
CA SER A 422 15.19 42.35 3.38
C SER A 422 14.02 43.31 3.33
N ALA A 423 14.29 44.59 3.06
CA ALA A 423 13.37 45.73 3.18
C ALA A 423 12.17 45.64 2.22
N MET A 424 11.32 44.64 2.40
CA MET A 424 10.01 44.51 1.80
C MET A 424 8.98 44.96 2.84
N GLU A 425 8.23 45.97 2.41
CA GLU A 425 7.03 46.54 3.04
C GLU A 425 6.38 45.61 4.08
N SER A 426 6.43 46.05 5.33
CA SER A 426 5.49 45.59 6.34
C SER A 426 4.08 45.92 5.86
N VAL A 427 3.39 44.94 5.28
CA VAL A 427 1.95 45.03 5.05
C VAL A 427 1.31 45.08 6.43
N SER A 428 0.98 46.29 6.88
CA SER A 428 0.20 46.49 8.08
C SER A 428 -1.19 45.92 7.84
N VAL A 429 -1.45 44.71 8.34
CA VAL A 429 -2.78 44.11 8.35
C VAL A 429 -3.59 44.90 9.38
N GLU A 430 -4.29 45.94 8.93
CA GLU A 430 -5.27 46.65 9.72
C GLU A 430 -6.42 45.66 9.98
N ALA A 431 -6.50 45.17 11.22
CA ALA A 431 -7.58 44.32 11.68
C ALA A 431 -8.87 45.14 11.66
N ALA A 432 -9.51 45.19 10.49
CA ALA A 432 -10.85 45.71 10.36
C ALA A 432 -11.72 44.93 11.33
N ALA A 433 -12.34 45.63 12.29
CA ALA A 433 -13.35 45.06 13.16
C ALA A 433 -14.55 44.68 12.29
N LEU A 434 -14.52 43.46 11.73
CA LEU A 434 -15.65 42.92 11.00
C LEU A 434 -16.82 42.76 11.98
N PRO A 435 -18.05 43.11 11.57
CA PRO A 435 -19.23 42.80 12.35
C PRO A 435 -19.28 41.30 12.66
N ASP A 436 -19.76 40.92 13.83
CA ASP A 436 -19.78 39.54 14.30
C ASP A 436 -21.10 38.87 13.86
N ASN A 437 -21.33 38.79 12.55
CA ASN A 437 -22.51 38.12 12.02
C ASN A 437 -22.27 36.60 11.98
N PRO A 438 -23.12 35.79 12.64
CA PRO A 438 -22.96 34.34 12.64
C PRO A 438 -23.06 33.74 11.23
N SER A 439 -22.32 32.66 10.99
CA SER A 439 -22.34 31.90 9.74
C SER A 439 -23.72 31.24 9.50
N ALA A 440 -23.99 30.74 8.29
CA ALA A 440 -25.21 29.98 8.02
C ALA A 440 -25.29 28.72 8.90
N LEU A 441 -24.15 28.05 9.12
CA LEU A 441 -24.04 26.87 9.97
C LEU A 441 -24.27 27.18 11.44
N ASP A 442 -23.66 28.25 11.96
CA ASP A 442 -23.83 28.69 13.33
C ASP A 442 -25.30 29.02 13.61
N ASN A 443 -25.94 29.80 12.74
CA ASN A 443 -27.36 30.08 12.85
C ASN A 443 -28.17 28.77 12.90
N TYR A 444 -27.97 27.86 11.96
CA TYR A 444 -28.69 26.59 11.89
C TYR A 444 -28.53 25.73 13.15
N LEU A 445 -27.31 25.57 13.65
CA LEU A 445 -27.01 24.72 14.81
C LEU A 445 -27.46 25.37 16.13
N ARG A 446 -27.37 26.70 16.25
CA ARG A 446 -27.92 27.43 17.41
C ARG A 446 -29.43 27.28 17.51
N HIS A 447 -30.16 27.37 16.39
CA HIS A 447 -31.60 27.12 16.37
C HIS A 447 -31.96 25.69 16.83
N ARG A 448 -31.03 24.75 16.71
CA ARG A 448 -31.15 23.36 17.20
C ARG A 448 -30.63 23.17 18.63
N GLY A 449 -30.24 24.24 19.31
CA GLY A 449 -29.78 24.21 20.70
C GLY A 449 -28.40 23.60 20.89
N ARG A 450 -27.54 23.58 19.86
CA ARG A 450 -26.16 23.08 19.99
C ARG A 450 -25.25 24.13 20.65
N PRO A 451 -24.32 23.70 21.53
CA PRO A 451 -23.37 24.60 22.17
C PRO A 451 -22.36 25.16 21.16
N VAL A 452 -21.87 26.37 21.40
CA VAL A 452 -20.95 27.11 20.50
C VAL A 452 -19.66 26.33 20.25
N GLU A 453 -19.15 25.61 21.25
CA GLU A 453 -17.95 24.79 21.14
C GLU A 453 -18.12 23.66 20.12
N GLU A 454 -19.30 23.04 20.09
CA GLU A 454 -19.61 21.98 19.12
C GLU A 454 -19.80 22.57 17.72
N ILE A 455 -20.41 23.74 17.60
CA ILE A 455 -20.55 24.46 16.33
C ILE A 455 -19.17 24.74 15.73
N ASN A 456 -18.27 25.34 16.50
CA ASN A 456 -16.91 25.65 16.05
C ASN A 456 -16.13 24.40 15.65
N ALA A 457 -16.33 23.27 16.34
CA ALA A 457 -15.70 22.01 16.00
C ALA A 457 -16.22 21.46 14.65
N VAL A 458 -17.54 21.51 14.43
CA VAL A 458 -18.16 21.08 13.17
C VAL A 458 -17.73 21.97 12.01
N GLU A 459 -17.73 23.30 12.18
CA GLU A 459 -17.29 24.24 11.16
C GLU A 459 -15.86 23.95 10.71
N ARG A 460 -14.95 23.74 11.68
CA ARG A 460 -13.55 23.40 11.40
C ARG A 460 -13.42 22.08 10.67
N GLN A 461 -14.03 21.02 11.17
CA GLN A 461 -13.95 19.69 10.56
C GLN A 461 -14.53 19.66 9.14
N LEU A 462 -15.61 20.40 8.91
CA LEU A 462 -16.23 20.50 7.59
C LEU A 462 -15.30 21.20 6.61
N PHE A 463 -14.70 22.33 7.02
CA PHE A 463 -13.77 23.06 6.18
C PHE A 463 -12.48 22.27 5.91
N GLU A 464 -11.89 21.63 6.92
CA GLU A 464 -10.71 20.79 6.80
C GLU A 464 -10.96 19.60 5.87
N GLY A 465 -12.09 18.89 6.04
CA GLY A 465 -12.48 17.78 5.17
C GLY A 465 -12.61 18.23 3.71
N ALA A 466 -13.31 19.33 3.46
CA ALA A 466 -13.47 19.88 2.11
C ALA A 466 -12.13 20.31 1.49
N LEU A 467 -11.21 20.85 2.30
CA LEU A 467 -9.87 21.24 1.87
C LEU A 467 -9.05 20.02 1.45
N VAL A 468 -9.05 18.95 2.25
CA VAL A 468 -8.37 17.68 1.92
C VAL A 468 -8.93 17.12 0.61
N ILE A 469 -10.26 17.04 0.47
CA ILE A 469 -10.90 16.52 -0.76
C ILE A 469 -10.47 17.34 -1.99
N SER A 470 -10.47 18.67 -1.88
CA SER A 470 -10.00 19.55 -2.95
C SER A 470 -8.53 19.32 -3.28
N LYS A 471 -7.67 19.24 -2.27
CA LYS A 471 -6.22 19.05 -2.43
C LYS A 471 -5.89 17.71 -3.09
N GLU A 472 -6.41 16.61 -2.56
CA GLU A 472 -6.19 15.27 -3.09
C GLU A 472 -6.73 15.13 -4.52
N SER A 473 -7.89 15.73 -4.82
CA SER A 473 -8.43 15.75 -6.19
C SER A 473 -7.52 16.48 -7.18
N HIS A 474 -6.84 17.54 -6.72
CA HIS A 474 -5.90 18.30 -7.52
C HIS A 474 -4.64 17.50 -7.80
N PHE A 475 -4.07 16.83 -6.78
CA PHE A 475 -2.91 15.97 -6.95
C PHE A 475 -3.19 14.81 -7.91
N ILE A 476 -4.33 14.13 -7.78
CA ILE A 476 -4.73 13.06 -8.70
C ILE A 476 -4.81 13.59 -10.14
N ALA A 477 -5.42 14.76 -10.34
CA ALA A 477 -5.53 15.37 -11.66
C ALA A 477 -4.16 15.80 -12.21
N GLU A 478 -3.31 16.40 -11.38
CA GLU A 478 -1.96 16.84 -11.73
C GLU A 478 -1.09 15.65 -12.14
N LEU A 479 -0.99 14.60 -11.31
CA LEU A 479 -0.23 13.39 -11.60
C LEU A 479 -0.66 12.76 -12.92
N LYS A 480 -1.98 12.68 -13.16
CA LYS A 480 -2.51 12.17 -14.43
C LYS A 480 -2.11 13.03 -15.61
N ILE A 481 -2.36 14.34 -15.55
CA ILE A 481 -2.06 15.24 -16.68
C ILE A 481 -0.56 15.25 -16.96
N ARG A 482 0.25 15.33 -15.90
CA ARG A 482 1.70 15.44 -15.95
C ARG A 482 2.34 14.20 -16.57
N PHE A 483 1.90 13.01 -16.16
CA PHE A 483 2.53 11.75 -16.56
C PHE A 483 1.70 10.92 -17.57
N ALA A 484 0.61 11.48 -18.13
CA ALA A 484 -0.20 10.82 -19.17
C ALA A 484 0.53 10.63 -20.51
N HIS A 485 1.53 11.47 -20.82
CA HIS A 485 2.12 11.57 -22.16
C HIS A 485 3.42 10.77 -22.33
N SER A 486 3.91 10.14 -21.27
CA SER A 486 5.19 9.42 -21.29
C SER A 486 4.95 7.99 -21.81
N GLY A 487 4.79 7.87 -23.13
CA GLY A 487 4.43 6.62 -23.84
C GLY A 487 5.42 5.46 -23.69
N SER A 488 6.53 5.67 -22.98
CA SER A 488 7.48 4.64 -22.57
C SER A 488 8.05 4.98 -21.18
N MET A 489 7.19 5.13 -20.17
CA MET A 489 7.66 5.16 -18.78
C MET A 489 8.31 3.83 -18.41
N PRO A 490 9.48 3.83 -17.74
CA PRO A 490 10.02 2.64 -17.11
C PRO A 490 8.98 1.99 -16.18
N VAL A 491 9.03 0.66 -16.05
CA VAL A 491 8.09 -0.11 -15.22
C VAL A 491 8.09 0.40 -13.77
N LEU A 492 9.27 0.73 -13.24
CA LEU A 492 9.43 1.27 -11.90
C LEU A 492 8.73 2.63 -11.73
N THR A 493 8.87 3.52 -12.71
CA THR A 493 8.22 4.84 -12.73
C THR A 493 6.70 4.71 -12.79
N LEU A 494 6.18 3.73 -13.54
CA LEU A 494 4.76 3.44 -13.59
C LEU A 494 4.24 2.94 -12.23
N ALA A 495 4.96 2.02 -11.59
CA ALA A 495 4.60 1.52 -10.26
C ALA A 495 4.58 2.65 -9.22
N THR A 496 5.58 3.54 -9.25
CA THR A 496 5.67 4.71 -8.37
C THR A 496 4.47 5.65 -8.55
N LEU A 497 4.07 5.88 -9.80
CA LEU A 497 2.89 6.69 -10.12
C LEU A 497 1.59 6.02 -9.67
N GLU A 498 1.46 4.71 -9.81
CA GLU A 498 0.30 3.95 -9.32
C GLU A 498 0.19 4.01 -7.79
N GLU A 499 1.31 3.88 -7.08
CA GLU A 499 1.37 3.99 -5.62
C GLU A 499 0.95 5.39 -5.14
N LEU A 500 1.46 6.45 -5.77
CA LEU A 500 1.05 7.83 -5.48
C LEU A 500 -0.45 8.03 -5.73
N LEU A 501 -0.96 7.61 -6.90
CA LEU A 501 -2.38 7.74 -7.23
C LEU A 501 -3.26 6.98 -6.22
N TYR A 502 -2.82 5.81 -5.77
CA TYR A 502 -3.50 5.02 -4.75
C TYR A 502 -3.54 5.75 -3.41
N SER A 503 -2.40 6.22 -2.92
CA SER A 503 -2.26 6.95 -1.65
C SER A 503 -3.17 8.19 -1.61
N HIS A 504 -3.12 9.03 -2.65
CA HIS A 504 -4.00 10.21 -2.76
C HIS A 504 -5.48 9.83 -2.85
N HIS A 505 -5.83 8.77 -3.60
CA HIS A 505 -7.20 8.29 -3.68
C HIS A 505 -7.73 7.80 -2.32
N GLU A 506 -6.92 7.07 -1.55
CA GLU A 506 -7.32 6.59 -0.22
C GLU A 506 -7.61 7.74 0.75
N ARG A 507 -6.73 8.76 0.79
CA ARG A 507 -6.95 9.97 1.60
C ARG A 507 -8.20 10.71 1.19
N MET A 508 -8.41 10.90 -0.12
CA MET A 508 -9.63 11.53 -0.64
C MET A 508 -10.89 10.75 -0.23
N GLU A 509 -10.88 9.43 -0.36
CA GLU A 509 -12.03 8.59 -0.01
C GLU A 509 -12.32 8.63 1.49
N LYS A 510 -11.28 8.64 2.33
CA LYS A 510 -11.40 8.81 3.78
C LYS A 510 -12.07 10.16 4.11
N ALA A 511 -11.56 11.26 3.55
CA ALA A 511 -12.10 12.60 3.78
C ALA A 511 -13.56 12.72 3.30
N LEU A 512 -13.90 12.17 2.12
CA LEU A 512 -15.29 12.11 1.62
C LEU A 512 -16.23 11.37 2.59
N ARG A 513 -15.76 10.27 3.20
CA ARG A 513 -16.55 9.50 4.17
C ARG A 513 -16.75 10.28 5.47
N GLU A 514 -15.72 10.94 5.97
CA GLU A 514 -15.75 11.76 7.19
C GLU A 514 -16.68 12.96 7.01
N GLU A 515 -16.55 13.70 5.92
CA GLU A 515 -17.40 14.86 5.63
C GLU A 515 -18.87 14.47 5.47
N ARG A 516 -19.15 13.35 4.78
CA ARG A 516 -20.52 12.84 4.66
C ARG A 516 -21.11 12.44 6.01
N ALA A 517 -20.31 11.81 6.88
CA ALA A 517 -20.75 11.43 8.22
C ALA A 517 -21.06 12.68 9.06
N LEU A 518 -20.22 13.70 8.96
CA LEU A 518 -20.41 15.00 9.63
C LEU A 518 -21.69 15.69 9.16
N LEU A 519 -21.95 15.73 7.84
CA LEU A 519 -23.20 16.30 7.30
C LEU A 519 -24.44 15.55 7.80
N ALA A 520 -24.40 14.22 7.82
CA ALA A 520 -25.52 13.43 8.34
C ALA A 520 -25.78 13.70 9.84
N GLN A 521 -24.71 13.81 10.64
CA GLN A 521 -24.78 14.17 12.05
C GLN A 521 -25.40 15.56 12.26
N VAL A 522 -24.98 16.55 11.47
CA VAL A 522 -25.47 17.94 11.54
C VAL A 522 -26.94 18.04 11.14
N GLN A 523 -27.33 17.32 10.09
CA GLN A 523 -28.72 17.29 9.61
C GLN A 523 -29.66 16.55 10.57
N GLY A 524 -29.13 15.76 11.52
CA GLY A 524 -29.93 14.94 12.43
C GLY A 524 -30.57 13.75 11.73
N VAL A 525 -30.05 13.38 10.54
CA VAL A 525 -30.44 12.15 9.86
C VAL A 525 -29.75 11.01 10.60
N PRO A 526 -30.50 10.08 11.21
CA PRO A 526 -29.87 8.95 11.88
C PRO A 526 -29.02 8.21 10.86
N VAL A 527 -27.70 8.21 11.07
CA VAL A 527 -26.77 7.41 10.29
C VAL A 527 -27.14 5.97 10.55
N ALA A 528 -27.96 5.38 9.68
CA ALA A 528 -28.40 4.01 9.79
C ALA A 528 -27.18 3.09 9.60
N GLY A 529 -26.43 2.86 10.68
CA GLY A 529 -25.23 2.03 10.75
C GLY A 529 -24.12 2.50 9.80
N ALA A 530 -23.15 3.24 10.33
CA ALA A 530 -21.93 3.70 9.63
C ALA A 530 -21.06 2.58 8.98
N GLY A 531 -21.48 1.32 9.06
CA GLY A 531 -20.74 0.16 8.56
C GLY A 531 -21.17 -0.38 7.18
N SER A 532 -22.21 0.14 6.53
CA SER A 532 -22.61 -0.37 5.20
C SER A 532 -23.32 0.69 4.35
N PHE A 533 -22.61 1.75 3.98
CA PHE A 533 -22.99 2.48 2.78
C PHE A 533 -22.73 1.57 1.58
N VAL A 534 -23.75 0.83 1.16
CA VAL A 534 -23.84 0.35 -0.22
C VAL A 534 -24.05 1.61 -1.03
N PRO A 535 -23.13 2.02 -1.93
CA PRO A 535 -23.42 3.09 -2.86
C PRO A 535 -24.72 2.68 -3.53
N GLY A 536 -25.81 3.40 -3.25
CA GLY A 536 -27.10 3.11 -3.86
C GLY A 536 -26.81 3.03 -5.35
N THR A 537 -27.06 1.88 -5.96
CA THR A 537 -26.75 1.62 -7.36
C THR A 537 -27.20 2.86 -8.11
N PRO A 538 -26.29 3.70 -8.65
CA PRO A 538 -26.70 4.90 -9.34
C PRO A 538 -27.69 4.41 -10.38
N ALA A 539 -28.90 4.98 -10.39
CA ALA A 539 -29.90 4.63 -11.39
C ALA A 539 -29.13 4.61 -12.72
N ALA A 540 -29.11 3.46 -13.38
CA ALA A 540 -28.12 3.10 -14.41
C ALA A 540 -28.26 3.90 -15.71
N GLY A 541 -28.31 5.23 -15.59
CA GLY A 541 -28.07 6.16 -16.67
C GLY A 541 -26.55 6.26 -16.86
N ALA A 542 -26.13 6.16 -18.11
CA ALA A 542 -24.78 6.50 -18.51
C ALA A 542 -24.37 7.85 -17.89
N PRO A 543 -23.09 8.05 -17.53
CA PRO A 543 -22.60 9.34 -17.08
C PRO A 543 -23.05 10.38 -18.10
N ALA A 544 -23.83 11.36 -17.65
CA ALA A 544 -24.29 12.42 -18.53
C ALA A 544 -23.05 13.06 -19.18
N ALA A 545 -23.01 13.11 -20.51
CA ALA A 545 -21.95 13.80 -21.23
C ALA A 545 -21.90 15.25 -20.72
N GLY A 546 -20.90 15.57 -19.90
CA GLY A 546 -20.83 16.82 -19.14
C GLY A 546 -20.72 16.69 -17.62
N ALA A 547 -20.49 15.49 -17.07
CA ALA A 547 -20.11 15.37 -15.66
C ALA A 547 -18.87 16.26 -15.37
N PRO A 548 -18.89 17.07 -14.30
CA PRO A 548 -17.76 17.92 -13.95
C PRO A 548 -16.52 17.05 -13.68
N SER A 549 -15.34 17.58 -13.99
CA SER A 549 -14.10 16.91 -13.61
C SER A 549 -14.02 16.73 -12.10
N LEU A 550 -13.26 15.72 -11.64
CA LEU A 550 -13.06 15.45 -10.21
C LEU A 550 -12.67 16.72 -9.43
N ALA A 551 -11.69 17.46 -9.97
CA ALA A 551 -11.22 18.71 -9.37
C ALA A 551 -12.28 19.83 -9.37
N ALA A 552 -13.12 19.91 -10.42
CA ALA A 552 -14.21 20.89 -10.45
C ALA A 552 -15.28 20.59 -9.40
N ALA A 553 -15.69 19.33 -9.26
CA ALA A 553 -16.65 18.91 -8.23
C ALA A 553 -16.10 19.14 -6.81
N ALA A 554 -14.81 18.85 -6.59
CA ALA A 554 -14.17 19.09 -5.29
C ALA A 554 -14.04 20.59 -4.97
N GLY A 555 -13.75 21.41 -5.98
CA GLY A 555 -13.77 22.86 -5.87
C GLY A 555 -15.15 23.41 -5.49
N THR A 556 -16.23 22.85 -6.07
CA THR A 556 -17.60 23.19 -5.66
C THR A 556 -17.86 22.81 -4.20
N ASN A 557 -17.45 21.62 -3.76
CA ASN A 557 -17.59 21.19 -2.37
C ASN A 557 -16.90 22.17 -1.40
N LEU A 558 -15.66 22.56 -1.70
CA LEU A 558 -14.91 23.55 -0.91
C LEU A 558 -15.59 24.93 -0.90
N ALA A 559 -16.16 25.36 -2.02
CA ALA A 559 -16.90 26.62 -2.09
C ALA A 559 -18.17 26.58 -1.21
N LEU A 560 -18.90 25.46 -1.19
CA LEU A 560 -20.07 25.27 -0.34
C LEU A 560 -19.70 25.22 1.15
N ALA A 561 -18.62 24.51 1.51
CA ALA A 561 -18.10 24.49 2.88
C ALA A 561 -17.68 25.88 3.35
N ARG A 562 -17.06 26.68 2.47
CA ARG A 562 -16.74 28.09 2.74
C ARG A 562 -17.99 28.93 2.94
N GLU A 563 -18.96 28.85 2.03
CA GLU A 563 -20.21 29.62 2.15
C GLU A 563 -20.94 29.31 3.46
N LEU A 564 -20.94 28.05 3.87
CA LEU A 564 -21.60 27.57 5.08
C LEU A 564 -20.93 28.05 6.37
N THR A 565 -19.60 28.20 6.36
CA THR A 565 -18.77 28.60 7.52
C THR A 565 -18.41 30.08 7.53
N GLN A 566 -18.59 30.79 6.42
CA GLN A 566 -18.22 32.20 6.29
C GLN A 566 -19.17 33.10 7.10
N THR A 567 -18.58 34.00 7.88
CA THR A 567 -19.30 35.09 8.56
C THR A 567 -19.46 36.29 7.62
N ASN A 568 -20.43 37.16 7.88
CA ASN A 568 -20.63 38.43 7.16
C ASN A 568 -21.01 38.36 5.68
N LEU A 569 -21.71 37.31 5.25
CA LEU A 569 -22.37 37.32 3.94
C LEU A 569 -23.57 38.27 3.98
N GLU A 570 -23.69 39.17 2.99
CA GLU A 570 -24.82 40.11 2.92
C GLU A 570 -26.18 39.39 2.75
N HIS A 571 -26.16 38.25 2.06
CA HIS A 571 -27.35 37.46 1.74
C HIS A 571 -27.00 35.96 1.75
N PRO A 572 -26.73 35.34 2.92
CA PRO A 572 -26.38 33.92 2.97
C PRO A 572 -27.58 33.08 2.55
N ARG A 573 -27.34 32.05 1.74
CA ARG A 573 -28.32 30.98 1.53
C ARG A 573 -28.59 30.27 2.86
N SER A 574 -29.75 29.62 2.97
CA SER A 574 -30.04 28.83 4.17
C SER A 574 -29.07 27.65 4.25
N ALA A 575 -28.71 27.23 5.47
CA ALA A 575 -27.84 26.08 5.66
C ALA A 575 -28.44 24.82 5.03
N GLU A 576 -29.76 24.66 5.08
CA GLU A 576 -30.51 23.56 4.45
C GLU A 576 -30.31 23.49 2.93
N GLU A 577 -30.35 24.63 2.23
CA GLU A 577 -30.10 24.68 0.78
C GLU A 577 -28.66 24.28 0.46
N ILE A 578 -27.69 24.80 1.23
CA ILE A 578 -26.27 24.49 1.04
C ILE A 578 -26.01 23.01 1.32
N PHE A 579 -26.58 22.45 2.40
CA PHE A 579 -26.46 21.04 2.74
C PHE A 579 -27.02 20.10 1.66
N ALA A 580 -28.15 20.45 1.06
CA ALA A 580 -28.75 19.66 -0.01
C ALA A 580 -27.85 19.62 -1.25
N GLU A 581 -27.29 20.77 -1.63
CA GLU A 581 -26.34 20.86 -2.75
C GLU A 581 -25.05 20.10 -2.45
N MET A 582 -24.48 20.29 -1.26
CA MET A 582 -23.25 19.64 -0.82
C MET A 582 -23.39 18.11 -0.78
N THR A 583 -24.54 17.60 -0.32
CA THR A 583 -24.84 16.16 -0.37
C THR A 583 -24.83 15.64 -1.81
N GLY A 584 -25.42 16.39 -2.74
CA GLY A 584 -25.41 16.05 -4.17
C GLY A 584 -24.02 16.09 -4.79
N VAL A 585 -23.17 17.04 -4.39
CA VAL A 585 -21.76 17.11 -4.82
C VAL A 585 -20.96 15.92 -4.30
N LEU A 586 -21.12 15.55 -3.02
CA LEU A 586 -20.46 14.38 -2.44
C LEU A 586 -20.91 13.08 -3.13
N ASP A 587 -22.20 12.94 -3.45
CA ASP A 587 -22.72 11.80 -4.21
C ASP A 587 -22.10 11.68 -5.61
N ALA A 588 -21.74 12.80 -6.24
CA ALA A 588 -21.02 12.81 -7.52
C ALA A 588 -19.52 12.56 -7.36
N LEU A 589 -18.90 13.01 -6.26
CA LEU A 589 -17.46 12.87 -6.01
C LEU A 589 -17.03 11.42 -5.77
N PHE A 590 -17.80 10.63 -5.01
CA PHE A 590 -17.47 9.22 -4.76
C PHE A 590 -17.26 8.39 -6.05
N PRO A 591 -18.20 8.35 -7.01
CA PRO A 591 -17.98 7.61 -8.25
C PRO A 591 -16.90 8.23 -9.12
N ALA A 592 -16.77 9.56 -9.15
CA ALA A 592 -15.75 10.26 -9.93
C ALA A 592 -14.33 9.97 -9.42
N ALA A 593 -14.11 9.95 -8.10
CA ALA A 593 -12.82 9.61 -7.50
C ALA A 593 -12.42 8.18 -7.88
N ARG A 594 -13.38 7.25 -7.81
CA ARG A 594 -13.16 5.86 -8.15
C ARG A 594 -12.91 5.63 -9.64
N GLU A 595 -13.62 6.36 -10.50
CA GLU A 595 -13.39 6.34 -11.95
C GLU A 595 -12.03 6.92 -12.29
N ALA A 596 -11.66 8.05 -11.66
CA ALA A 596 -10.33 8.62 -11.81
C ALA A 596 -9.24 7.61 -11.42
N TYR A 597 -9.40 6.81 -10.37
CA TYR A 597 -8.42 5.77 -10.08
C TYR A 597 -8.38 4.65 -11.15
N MET A 598 -9.54 4.20 -11.65
CA MET A 598 -9.66 3.01 -12.52
C MET A 598 -9.41 3.25 -14.02
N ASP A 599 -9.52 4.48 -14.52
CA ASP A 599 -9.57 4.79 -15.97
C ASP A 599 -8.30 4.40 -16.75
N ARG A 600 -7.22 3.99 -16.08
CA ARG A 600 -5.94 3.63 -16.70
C ARG A 600 -5.85 2.16 -17.14
N GLU A 601 -6.59 1.25 -16.51
CA GLU A 601 -6.49 -0.19 -16.81
C GLU A 601 -7.15 -0.59 -18.14
N VAL A 602 -8.02 0.25 -18.72
CA VAL A 602 -8.99 -0.21 -19.71
C VAL A 602 -8.56 0.00 -21.18
N ASN A 603 -7.47 0.72 -21.49
CA ASN A 603 -7.18 1.05 -22.89
C ASN A 603 -5.74 0.97 -23.40
N PRO A 604 -5.03 -0.19 -23.28
CA PRO A 604 -3.74 -0.39 -23.94
C PRO A 604 -3.84 -0.61 -25.47
N ALA A 605 -5.04 -0.81 -26.04
CA ALA A 605 -5.20 -1.30 -27.42
C ALA A 605 -5.61 -0.24 -28.46
N ALA A 606 -5.91 1.01 -28.07
CA ALA A 606 -6.41 2.03 -29.00
C ALA A 606 -5.33 2.83 -29.76
N GLY A 607 -4.04 2.61 -29.48
CA GLY A 607 -2.95 3.45 -29.99
C GLY A 607 -2.19 2.98 -31.25
N SER A 608 -2.39 1.75 -31.76
CA SER A 608 -1.50 1.17 -32.80
C SER A 608 -2.05 1.22 -34.24
N LYS A 609 -2.84 2.23 -34.61
CA LYS A 609 -3.24 2.47 -36.01
C LYS A 609 -3.08 3.93 -36.38
N GLN A 610 -1.86 4.33 -36.73
CA GLN A 610 -1.60 5.43 -37.66
C GLN A 610 -0.53 5.00 -38.65
#